data_AF-F4ST31-F1
#
_entry.id   AF-F4ST31-F1
#
_cell.length_a   1.000
_cell.length_b   1.000
_cell.length_c   1.000
_cell.angle_alpha   90.00
_cell.angle_beta   90.00
_cell.angle_gamma   90.00
#
_symmetry.space_group_name_H-M   'P 1'
#
loop_
_entity.id
_entity.type
_entity.pdbx_description
1 polymer ?
#
loop_
_entity_poly.entity_id
_entity_poly.type
_entity_poly.pdbx_seq_one_letter_code
_entity_poly.pdbx_strand_id
1 'polypeptide(L)'
;MKPGFVSYIRTLLTIIFLSWGVIPEVFAGCNISGNGGNPARVQFSVPALDVNSDAVPGTIIATVNANSPSISVSCTANGEIWQGYTVLTNGDMRTDNPLNNVFQTNVPGIGFRAAWANNTSAQLTAGYLMTPWHKGSSTVIKGYGYPITIHAAIQFIVTGPVGNGTIDTSKLVADWKWLC
;
A
#
# COMPACT_ATOMS: atom_id res chain seq x y z
N MET A 1 -62.08 39.47 -10.86
CA MET A 1 -60.83 38.87 -10.34
C MET A 1 -60.97 37.36 -10.39
N LYS A 2 -60.16 36.67 -11.23
CA LYS A 2 -60.21 35.21 -11.40
C LYS A 2 -59.37 34.53 -10.31
N PRO A 3 -59.92 33.60 -9.50
CA PRO A 3 -59.22 33.01 -8.35
C PRO A 3 -58.12 32.00 -8.72
N GLY A 4 -57.76 31.85 -10.00
CA GLY A 4 -56.79 30.85 -10.47
C GLY A 4 -55.34 31.32 -10.57
N PHE A 5 -55.06 32.63 -10.48
CA PHE A 5 -53.72 33.15 -10.80
C PHE A 5 -52.72 33.02 -9.62
N VAL A 6 -53.19 33.18 -8.38
CA VAL A 6 -52.34 33.10 -7.18
C VAL A 6 -51.92 31.66 -6.86
N SER A 7 -52.74 30.67 -7.23
CA SER A 7 -52.43 29.26 -7.04
C SER A 7 -51.31 28.77 -7.97
N TYR A 8 -51.23 29.28 -9.20
CA TYR A 8 -50.19 28.88 -10.15
C TYR A 8 -48.80 29.41 -9.77
N ILE A 9 -48.72 30.62 -9.22
CA ILE A 9 -47.45 31.23 -8.80
C ILE A 9 -46.82 30.51 -7.61
N ARG A 10 -47.64 30.06 -6.64
CA ARG A 10 -47.17 29.26 -5.51
C ARG A 10 -46.65 27.89 -5.93
N THR A 11 -47.32 27.22 -6.87
CA THR A 11 -46.89 25.90 -7.37
C THR A 11 -45.61 25.98 -8.21
N LEU A 12 -45.43 27.05 -9.01
CA LEU A 12 -44.22 27.25 -9.82
C LEU A 12 -42.97 27.55 -8.95
N LEU A 13 -43.12 28.33 -7.88
CA LEU A 13 -42.02 28.63 -6.95
C LEU A 13 -41.53 27.36 -6.21
N THR A 14 -42.43 26.45 -5.82
CA THR A 14 -42.03 25.19 -5.17
C THR A 14 -41.28 24.23 -6.10
N ILE A 15 -41.54 24.25 -7.41
CA ILE A 15 -40.85 23.38 -8.38
C ILE A 15 -39.43 23.89 -8.68
N ILE A 16 -39.22 25.21 -8.69
CA ILE A 16 -37.90 25.82 -8.94
C ILE A 16 -36.94 25.60 -7.75
N PHE A 17 -37.43 25.51 -6.51
CA PHE A 17 -36.59 25.22 -5.34
C PHE A 17 -36.20 23.73 -5.19
N LEU A 18 -36.94 22.80 -5.81
CA LEU A 18 -36.60 21.36 -5.79
C LEU A 18 -35.53 20.96 -6.81
N SER A 19 -35.21 21.82 -7.78
CA SER A 19 -34.20 21.54 -8.82
C SER A 19 -32.76 21.99 -8.47
N TRP A 20 -32.51 22.56 -7.30
CA TRP A 20 -31.17 23.08 -6.92
C TRP A 20 -30.37 22.22 -5.95
N GLY A 21 -30.81 20.99 -5.68
CA GLY A 21 -30.24 20.14 -4.63
C GLY A 21 -29.30 19.03 -5.06
N VAL A 22 -28.87 18.94 -6.33
CA VAL A 22 -27.86 17.94 -6.73
C VAL A 22 -26.48 18.59 -6.70
N ILE A 23 -25.95 18.78 -5.49
CA ILE A 23 -24.51 18.93 -5.31
C ILE A 23 -23.89 17.63 -5.81
N PRO A 24 -23.07 17.61 -6.88
CA PRO A 24 -22.33 16.41 -7.20
C PRO A 24 -21.45 16.11 -5.99
N GLU A 25 -21.66 14.95 -5.38
CA GLU A 25 -20.67 14.39 -4.47
C GLU A 25 -19.42 14.15 -5.32
N VAL A 26 -18.53 15.15 -5.37
CA VAL A 26 -17.18 14.97 -5.89
C VAL A 26 -16.49 14.12 -4.85
N PHE A 27 -16.68 12.81 -4.94
CA PHE A 27 -15.81 11.86 -4.27
C PHE A 27 -14.40 12.19 -4.76
N ALA A 28 -13.56 12.63 -3.84
CA ALA A 28 -12.18 12.92 -4.15
C ALA A 28 -11.50 11.60 -4.56
N GLY A 29 -11.27 11.46 -5.85
CA GLY A 29 -10.62 10.30 -6.45
C GLY A 29 -9.13 10.57 -6.70
N CYS A 30 -8.35 9.51 -6.61
CA CYS A 30 -7.00 9.45 -7.17
C CYS A 30 -7.03 8.69 -8.50
N ASN A 31 -6.30 9.20 -9.48
CA ASN A 31 -6.14 8.60 -10.78
C ASN A 31 -4.67 8.21 -11.01
N ILE A 32 -4.48 7.03 -11.59
CA ILE A 32 -3.17 6.53 -12.01
C ILE A 32 -3.03 6.76 -13.52
N SER A 33 -1.91 7.35 -13.91
CA SER A 33 -1.48 7.46 -15.30
C SER A 33 -0.13 6.78 -15.51
N GLY A 34 0.20 6.45 -16.76
CA GLY A 34 1.33 5.56 -17.06
C GLY A 34 0.96 4.09 -16.84
N ASN A 35 1.79 3.17 -17.35
CA ASN A 35 1.57 1.71 -17.27
C ASN A 35 0.14 1.25 -17.70
N GLY A 36 -0.48 1.95 -18.67
CA GLY A 36 -1.85 1.66 -19.11
C GLY A 36 -2.92 1.89 -18.03
N GLY A 37 -2.66 2.71 -17.01
CA GLY A 37 -3.57 2.96 -15.88
C GLY A 37 -3.45 1.91 -14.77
N ASN A 38 -2.55 0.93 -14.90
CA ASN A 38 -2.34 -0.10 -13.89
C ASN A 38 -1.42 0.41 -12.75
N PRO A 39 -1.62 -0.05 -11.51
CA PRO A 39 -0.77 0.34 -10.39
C PRO A 39 0.68 -0.10 -10.58
N ALA A 40 1.60 0.62 -9.94
CA ALA A 40 2.98 0.19 -9.79
C ALA A 40 3.00 -1.04 -8.88
N ARG A 41 3.25 -2.21 -9.48
CA ARG A 41 3.29 -3.48 -8.76
C ARG A 41 4.63 -4.16 -8.98
N VAL A 42 5.18 -4.69 -7.89
CA VAL A 42 6.32 -5.60 -7.91
C VAL A 42 5.84 -6.96 -7.45
N GLN A 43 6.11 -8.00 -8.24
CA GLN A 43 5.85 -9.38 -7.89
C GLN A 43 7.17 -10.13 -7.88
N PHE A 44 7.44 -10.83 -6.78
CA PHE A 44 8.68 -11.59 -6.60
C PHE A 44 8.43 -13.07 -6.89
N SER A 45 9.34 -13.67 -7.66
CA SER A 45 9.44 -15.13 -7.77
C SER A 45 10.63 -15.57 -6.94
N VAL A 46 10.40 -16.44 -5.96
CA VAL A 46 11.42 -16.90 -5.01
C VAL A 46 11.66 -18.38 -5.27
N PRO A 47 12.91 -18.81 -5.49
CA PRO A 47 13.22 -20.22 -5.63
C PRO A 47 13.02 -20.96 -4.31
N ALA A 48 13.10 -22.30 -4.36
CA ALA A 48 13.15 -23.10 -3.14
C ALA A 48 14.30 -22.61 -2.23
N LEU A 49 14.00 -22.46 -0.93
CA LEU A 49 14.98 -22.03 0.06
C LEU A 49 15.58 -23.27 0.71
N ASP A 50 16.88 -23.46 0.55
CA ASP A 50 17.65 -24.47 1.28
C ASP A 50 18.42 -23.79 2.41
N VAL A 51 18.20 -24.24 3.64
CA VAL A 51 18.68 -23.57 4.84
C VAL A 51 19.44 -24.57 5.69
N ASN A 52 20.68 -24.22 6.04
CA ASN A 52 21.46 -25.00 6.97
C ASN A 52 20.75 -25.03 8.34
N SER A 53 20.60 -26.22 8.93
CA SER A 53 20.01 -26.41 10.26
C SER A 53 20.74 -25.65 11.35
N ASP A 54 22.02 -25.37 11.16
CA ASP A 54 22.89 -24.66 12.11
C ASP A 54 22.90 -23.15 11.88
N ALA A 55 22.11 -22.64 10.93
CA ALA A 55 22.04 -21.23 10.66
C ALA A 55 21.54 -20.46 11.89
N VAL A 56 22.28 -19.43 12.28
CA VAL A 56 21.95 -18.63 13.46
C VAL A 56 20.85 -17.60 13.14
N PRO A 57 20.00 -17.22 14.11
CA PRO A 57 19.03 -16.16 13.93
C PRO A 57 19.67 -14.87 13.40
N GLY A 58 19.03 -14.24 12.41
CA GLY A 58 19.54 -13.08 11.69
C GLY A 58 20.25 -13.40 10.39
N THR A 59 20.52 -14.68 10.10
CA THR A 59 21.10 -15.09 8.80
C THR A 59 20.11 -14.79 7.67
N ILE A 60 20.51 -14.03 6.66
CA ILE A 60 19.71 -13.79 5.46
C ILE A 60 19.91 -14.97 4.50
N ILE A 61 18.83 -15.68 4.21
CA ILE A 61 18.81 -16.88 3.36
C ILE A 61 18.78 -16.48 1.89
N ALA A 62 17.90 -15.54 1.55
CA ALA A 62 17.70 -15.07 0.19
C ALA A 62 17.38 -13.57 0.21
N THR A 63 17.87 -12.87 -0.81
CA THR A 63 17.46 -11.50 -1.13
C THR A 63 17.03 -11.46 -2.59
N VAL A 64 15.85 -10.94 -2.87
CA VAL A 64 15.35 -10.75 -4.23
C VAL A 64 14.95 -9.30 -4.41
N ASN A 65 15.44 -8.67 -5.47
CA ASN A 65 15.18 -7.27 -5.79
C ASN A 65 14.43 -7.17 -7.12
N ALA A 66 13.51 -6.23 -7.23
CA ALA A 66 12.80 -5.95 -8.46
C ALA A 66 12.29 -4.51 -8.49
N ASN A 67 12.05 -4.02 -9.70
CA ASN A 67 11.50 -2.69 -9.94
C ASN A 67 10.10 -2.80 -10.55
N SER A 68 9.22 -1.85 -10.23
CA SER A 68 7.93 -1.73 -10.92
C SER A 68 8.08 -0.96 -12.23
N PRO A 69 7.10 -1.04 -13.14
CA PRO A 69 6.89 -0.01 -14.15
C PRO A 69 6.70 1.37 -13.51
N SER A 70 7.03 2.43 -14.24
CA SER A 70 6.80 3.81 -13.81
C SER A 70 5.35 4.23 -14.03
N ILE A 71 4.77 4.90 -13.03
CA ILE A 71 3.43 5.50 -13.07
C ILE A 71 3.48 6.94 -12.56
N SER A 72 2.35 7.63 -12.65
CA SER A 72 2.10 8.88 -11.94
C SER A 72 0.72 8.82 -11.26
N VAL A 73 0.64 9.25 -10.00
CA VAL A 73 -0.61 9.32 -9.24
C VAL A 73 -0.99 10.77 -9.05
N SER A 74 -2.23 11.12 -9.34
CA SER A 74 -2.76 12.48 -9.13
C SER A 74 -4.12 12.40 -8.48
N CYS A 75 -4.43 13.29 -7.54
CA CYS A 75 -5.69 13.27 -6.81
C CYS A 75 -6.40 14.61 -6.85
N THR A 76 -7.72 14.55 -6.71
CA THR A 76 -8.62 15.71 -6.84
C THR A 76 -8.81 16.50 -5.54
N ALA A 77 -8.28 16.00 -4.42
CA ALA A 77 -8.20 16.67 -3.12
C ALA A 77 -6.87 16.38 -2.42
N ASN A 78 -6.62 17.13 -1.33
CA ASN A 78 -5.53 16.80 -0.41
C ASN A 78 -5.92 15.58 0.42
N GLY A 79 -4.94 14.78 0.83
CA GLY A 79 -5.23 13.50 1.45
C GLY A 79 -4.07 12.88 2.20
N GLU A 80 -4.36 11.75 2.82
CA GLU A 80 -3.39 10.94 3.54
C GLU A 80 -2.94 9.76 2.69
N ILE A 81 -1.69 9.32 2.90
CA ILE A 81 -1.17 8.10 2.27
C ILE A 81 -1.01 7.07 3.38
N TRP A 82 -1.71 5.96 3.24
CA TRP A 82 -1.54 4.77 4.08
C TRP A 82 -0.68 3.75 3.34
N GLN A 83 0.14 3.02 4.08
CA GLN A 83 1.15 2.14 3.51
C GLN A 83 1.52 1.00 4.45
N GLY A 84 2.15 -0.03 3.90
CA GLY A 84 2.77 -1.12 4.65
C GLY A 84 2.12 -2.46 4.40
N TYR A 85 2.41 -3.44 5.26
CA TYR A 85 1.79 -4.77 5.16
C TYR A 85 0.31 -4.72 5.48
N THR A 86 -0.50 -5.37 4.64
CA THR A 86 -1.96 -5.40 4.80
C THR A 86 -2.44 -6.52 5.72
N VAL A 87 -1.60 -7.55 5.93
CA VAL A 87 -1.92 -8.72 6.76
C VAL A 87 -0.98 -8.86 7.95
N LEU A 88 0.33 -8.68 7.76
CA LEU A 88 1.30 -8.76 8.86
C LEU A 88 1.13 -7.60 9.84
N THR A 89 1.13 -7.92 11.13
CA THR A 89 0.92 -6.98 12.22
C THR A 89 2.17 -6.88 13.11
N ASN A 90 2.15 -5.94 14.06
CA ASN A 90 3.22 -5.86 15.06
C ASN A 90 3.33 -7.13 15.92
N GLY A 91 2.26 -7.92 16.06
CA GLY A 91 2.29 -9.19 16.81
C GLY A 91 3.05 -10.31 16.09
N ASP A 92 3.20 -10.21 14.77
CA ASP A 92 3.97 -11.16 13.96
C ASP A 92 5.47 -10.81 13.95
N MET A 93 5.85 -9.64 14.45
CA MET A 93 7.23 -9.16 14.43
C MET A 93 8.10 -9.91 15.45
N ARG A 94 9.24 -10.41 14.99
CA ARG A 94 10.26 -11.07 15.81
C ARG A 94 11.22 -10.02 16.36
N THR A 95 10.82 -9.37 17.45
CA THR A 95 11.65 -8.36 18.15
C THR A 95 12.89 -8.96 18.82
N ASP A 96 12.93 -10.29 18.95
CA ASP A 96 14.08 -11.06 19.42
C ASP A 96 15.12 -11.35 18.33
N ASN A 97 14.81 -11.04 17.06
CA ASN A 97 15.78 -11.17 15.97
C ASN A 97 16.79 -10.00 15.99
N PRO A 98 18.08 -10.24 15.71
CA PRO A 98 19.06 -9.15 15.61
C PRO A 98 18.79 -8.20 14.43
N LEU A 99 18.00 -8.63 13.44
CA LEU A 99 17.57 -7.79 12.32
C LEU A 99 16.21 -7.14 12.60
N ASN A 100 16.09 -5.85 12.28
CA ASN A 100 14.85 -5.11 12.42
C ASN A 100 13.78 -5.54 11.40
N ASN A 101 12.51 -5.34 11.77
CA ASN A 101 11.31 -5.55 10.95
C ASN A 101 11.24 -6.94 10.33
N VAL A 102 11.71 -7.96 11.04
CA VAL A 102 11.55 -9.36 10.65
C VAL A 102 10.22 -9.85 11.18
N PHE A 103 9.34 -10.32 10.28
CA PHE A 103 8.05 -10.87 10.62
C PHE A 103 8.08 -12.39 10.48
N GLN A 104 7.46 -13.09 11.42
CA GLN A 104 7.38 -14.54 11.43
C GLN A 104 6.51 -15.02 10.27
N THR A 105 7.02 -15.99 9.50
CA THR A 105 6.20 -16.71 8.51
C THR A 105 5.47 -17.89 9.16
N ASN A 106 4.59 -18.55 8.41
CA ASN A 106 3.96 -19.80 8.84
C ASN A 106 4.94 -20.98 8.95
N VAL A 107 6.16 -20.87 8.40
CA VAL A 107 7.20 -21.90 8.53
C VAL A 107 8.07 -21.58 9.75
N PRO A 108 8.17 -22.50 10.73
CA PRO A 108 9.01 -22.28 11.92
C PRO A 108 10.46 -21.96 11.56
N GLY A 109 11.06 -21.01 12.27
CA GLY A 109 12.45 -20.59 12.04
C GLY A 109 12.68 -19.73 10.80
N ILE A 110 11.65 -19.49 9.97
CA ILE A 110 11.73 -18.62 8.80
C ILE A 110 10.95 -17.32 9.04
N GLY A 111 11.66 -16.21 8.95
CA GLY A 111 11.12 -14.86 8.95
C GLY A 111 11.20 -14.21 7.57
N PHE A 112 10.45 -13.13 7.41
CA PHE A 112 10.33 -12.34 6.19
C PHE A 112 10.44 -10.85 6.53
N ARG A 113 11.11 -10.10 5.66
CA ARG A 113 11.00 -8.65 5.63
C ARG A 113 11.10 -8.13 4.21
N ALA A 114 10.58 -6.93 4.00
CA ALA A 114 10.68 -6.23 2.73
C ALA A 114 11.16 -4.81 2.98
N ALA A 115 11.76 -4.22 1.96
CA ALA A 115 12.11 -2.82 1.90
C ALA A 115 11.68 -2.26 0.55
N TRP A 116 11.38 -0.97 0.50
CA TRP A 116 11.04 -0.32 -0.76
C TRP A 116 11.48 1.16 -0.76
N ALA A 117 11.67 1.70 -1.96
CA ALA A 117 11.93 3.11 -2.19
C ALA A 117 11.29 3.56 -3.50
N ASN A 118 10.89 4.83 -3.59
CA ASN A 118 10.51 5.46 -4.85
C ASN A 118 11.75 6.02 -5.59
N ASN A 119 12.78 5.18 -5.73
CA ASN A 119 14.04 5.50 -6.41
C ASN A 119 14.76 4.19 -6.76
N THR A 120 14.91 3.90 -8.05
CA THR A 120 15.53 2.66 -8.57
C THR A 120 17.00 2.47 -8.24
N SER A 121 17.67 3.53 -7.78
CA SER A 121 19.08 3.49 -7.38
C SER A 121 19.28 3.51 -5.87
N ALA A 122 18.19 3.51 -5.08
CA ALA A 122 18.29 3.56 -3.63
C ALA A 122 18.90 2.27 -3.06
N GLN A 123 19.84 2.42 -2.14
CA GLN A 123 20.27 1.33 -1.28
C GLN A 123 19.21 1.11 -0.20
N LEU A 124 18.55 -0.05 -0.23
CA LEU A 124 17.46 -0.39 0.68
C LEU A 124 17.99 -0.80 2.07
N THR A 125 18.38 0.21 2.84
CA THR A 125 18.84 0.09 4.23
C THR A 125 17.68 0.05 5.22
N ALA A 126 17.97 0.02 6.52
CA ALA A 126 16.97 -0.11 7.59
C ALA A 126 15.85 0.95 7.55
N GLY A 127 16.12 2.16 7.07
CA GLY A 127 15.11 3.23 6.97
C GLY A 127 14.04 3.00 5.88
N TYR A 128 14.27 2.04 4.98
CA TYR A 128 13.34 1.67 3.91
C TYR A 128 12.54 0.42 4.23
N LEU A 129 12.74 -0.18 5.41
CA LEU A 129 12.04 -1.38 5.83
C LEU A 129 10.55 -1.12 5.97
N MET A 130 9.78 -2.03 5.41
CA MET A 130 8.34 -2.02 5.49
C MET A 130 7.90 -2.30 6.94
N THR A 131 6.85 -1.61 7.38
CA THR A 131 6.16 -1.84 8.65
C THR A 131 4.73 -2.30 8.38
N PRO A 132 4.00 -2.76 9.41
CA PRO A 132 2.57 -3.00 9.31
C PRO A 132 1.80 -1.76 8.85
N TRP A 133 0.58 -1.96 8.36
CA TRP A 133 -0.27 -0.90 7.83
C TRP A 133 -0.34 0.32 8.76
N HIS A 134 0.08 1.48 8.25
CA HIS A 134 0.10 2.73 9.01
C HIS A 134 -0.07 3.94 8.08
N LYS A 135 -0.43 5.08 8.67
CA LYS A 135 -0.41 6.37 7.99
C LYS A 135 1.04 6.81 7.78
N GLY A 136 1.42 7.05 6.53
CA GLY A 136 2.73 7.59 6.17
C GLY A 136 2.93 9.05 6.58
N SER A 137 4.18 9.48 6.56
CA SER A 137 4.56 10.88 6.83
C SER A 137 4.24 11.83 5.68
N SER A 138 4.15 11.31 4.45
CA SER A 138 3.81 12.08 3.25
C SER A 138 2.29 12.21 3.08
N THR A 139 1.87 13.34 2.52
CA THR A 139 0.47 13.63 2.19
C THR A 139 0.29 13.85 0.69
N VAL A 140 -0.94 13.64 0.24
CA VAL A 140 -1.37 13.99 -1.12
C VAL A 140 -1.74 15.47 -1.18
N ILE A 141 -1.30 16.12 -2.25
CA ILE A 141 -1.60 17.51 -2.60
C ILE A 141 -2.46 17.48 -3.87
N LYS A 142 -3.60 18.17 -3.81
CA LYS A 142 -4.55 18.29 -4.92
C LYS A 142 -3.85 18.74 -6.20
N GLY A 143 -4.09 18.01 -7.29
CA GLY A 143 -3.60 18.35 -8.63
C GLY A 143 -2.11 18.12 -8.85
N TYR A 144 -1.36 17.70 -7.83
CA TYR A 144 0.04 17.32 -8.00
C TYR A 144 0.15 15.88 -8.53
N GLY A 145 0.98 15.70 -9.56
CA GLY A 145 1.31 14.39 -10.11
C GLY A 145 2.54 13.81 -9.44
N TYR A 146 2.37 12.74 -8.68
CA TYR A 146 3.43 12.03 -7.97
C TYR A 146 4.00 10.93 -8.88
N PRO A 147 5.22 11.08 -9.43
CA PRO A 147 5.86 10.00 -10.15
C PRO A 147 6.21 8.87 -9.18
N ILE A 148 5.89 7.64 -9.54
CA ILE A 148 6.20 6.45 -8.74
C ILE A 148 6.88 5.40 -9.61
N THR A 149 8.06 4.98 -9.19
CA THR A 149 8.76 3.78 -9.66
C THR A 149 9.30 3.06 -8.43
N ILE A 150 8.70 1.92 -8.10
CA ILE A 150 9.05 1.17 -6.89
C ILE A 150 10.35 0.42 -7.16
N HIS A 151 11.34 0.64 -6.31
CA HIS A 151 12.45 -0.27 -6.09
C HIS A 151 12.17 -1.05 -4.81
N ALA A 152 12.05 -2.37 -4.89
CA ALA A 152 11.72 -3.17 -3.73
C ALA A 152 12.62 -4.39 -3.61
N ALA A 153 12.86 -4.79 -2.37
CA ALA A 153 13.57 -6.00 -2.01
C ALA A 153 12.79 -6.79 -0.99
N ILE A 154 12.86 -8.12 -1.08
CA ILE A 154 12.41 -9.03 -0.04
C ILE A 154 13.58 -9.85 0.47
N GLN A 155 13.52 -10.21 1.74
CA GLN A 155 14.50 -11.06 2.40
C GLN A 155 13.81 -12.12 3.23
N PHE A 156 14.30 -13.36 3.09
CA PHE A 156 14.00 -14.46 4.02
C PHE A 156 15.14 -14.61 5.00
N ILE A 157 14.79 -14.74 6.28
CA ILE A 157 15.73 -14.60 7.39
C ILE A 157 15.52 -15.74 8.37
N VAL A 158 16.59 -16.27 8.93
CA VAL A 158 16.51 -17.25 10.01
C VAL A 158 16.07 -16.56 11.30
N THR A 159 15.08 -17.13 11.99
CA THR A 159 14.52 -16.62 13.25
C THR A 159 14.63 -17.63 14.40
N GLY A 160 15.18 -18.80 14.14
CA GLY A 160 15.30 -19.91 15.09
C GLY A 160 15.46 -21.25 14.35
N PRO A 161 15.24 -22.39 15.05
CA PRO A 161 15.27 -23.71 14.43
C PRO A 161 14.33 -23.80 13.22
N VAL A 162 14.88 -24.16 12.08
CA VAL A 162 14.17 -24.14 10.80
C VAL A 162 13.36 -25.43 10.63
N GLY A 163 12.05 -25.26 10.43
CA GLY A 163 11.14 -26.34 10.06
C GLY A 163 10.97 -26.46 8.54
N ASN A 164 10.46 -27.60 8.10
CA ASN A 164 10.07 -27.81 6.71
C ASN A 164 8.65 -27.26 6.46
N GLY A 165 8.41 -26.76 5.24
CA GLY A 165 7.06 -26.36 4.82
C GLY A 165 7.03 -25.44 3.61
N THR A 166 5.82 -25.07 3.20
CA THR A 166 5.59 -24.06 2.16
C THR A 166 5.22 -22.74 2.82
N ILE A 167 5.91 -21.67 2.43
CA ILE A 167 5.63 -20.33 2.92
C ILE A 167 4.31 -19.85 2.31
N ASP A 168 3.39 -19.42 3.17
CA ASP A 168 2.13 -18.77 2.79
C ASP A 168 2.41 -17.32 2.38
N THR A 169 2.53 -17.10 1.08
CA THR A 169 2.82 -15.78 0.51
C THR A 169 1.61 -14.85 0.51
N SER A 170 0.39 -15.35 0.77
CA SER A 170 -0.82 -14.51 0.83
C SER A 170 -0.77 -13.48 1.96
N LYS A 171 0.04 -13.73 2.98
CA LYS A 171 0.29 -12.81 4.10
C LYS A 171 1.38 -11.78 3.79
N LEU A 172 2.22 -12.04 2.79
CA LEU A 172 3.43 -11.25 2.50
C LEU A 172 3.13 -10.14 1.48
N VAL A 173 2.02 -9.44 1.69
CA VAL A 173 1.50 -8.40 0.80
C VAL A 173 1.60 -7.04 1.49
N ALA A 174 2.16 -6.08 0.77
CA ALA A 174 2.20 -4.68 1.17
C ALA A 174 1.57 -3.81 0.08
N ASP A 175 0.95 -2.72 0.49
CA ASP A 175 0.21 -1.85 -0.41
C ASP A 175 0.33 -0.37 -0.02
N TRP A 176 -0.31 0.48 -0.82
CA TRP A 176 -0.45 1.91 -0.65
C TRP A 176 -1.91 2.27 -0.87
N LYS A 177 -2.46 3.12 -0.01
CA LYS A 177 -3.80 3.65 -0.18
C LYS A 177 -3.78 5.17 -0.03
N TRP A 178 -4.25 5.84 -1.06
CA TRP A 178 -4.43 7.28 -1.09
C TRP A 178 -5.87 7.57 -0.66
N LEU A 179 -6.02 8.26 0.47
CA LEU A 179 -7.32 8.68 0.98
C LEU A 179 -7.44 10.19 0.77
N CYS A 180 -8.17 10.58 -0.27
CA CYS A 180 -8.42 11.97 -0.64
C CYS A 180 -9.91 12.30 -0.47
#